data_AF-A0A923M983-F1
#
_entry.id   AF-A0A923M983-F1
#
_cell.length_a   1.000
_cell.length_b   1.000
_cell.length_c   1.000
_cell.angle_alpha   90.00
_cell.angle_beta   90.00
_cell.angle_gamma   90.00
#
_symmetry.space_group_name_H-M   'P 1'
#
loop_
_entity.id
_entity.type
_entity.pdbx_description
1 polymer ?
#
loop_
_entity_poly.entity_id
_entity_poly.type
_entity_poly.pdbx_seq_one_letter_code
_entity_poly.pdbx_strand_id
1 'polypeptide(L)'
;MTASNTTAFRNFSLAASGAVLAASAWAAGAAPEGLMLDARLWREEIVAANEEGIEEGWYEIAVTADAVRVRAVAKPRANEPVRQDAMFLHRPGAALVEGVRINHGFPTEEFRPVVGHRYQRTLGRTEYSFKVWSNAVGTAYVISYDGSDHEYLLGLPAAATKVLAVADLDGDRKPDFVVDVGGEIFLLLSSDAKAGLNLPSAQLWAAAE
;
A
#
# COMPACT_ATOMS: atom_id res chain seq x y z
N MET A 1 30.87 -23.52 -10.96
CA MET A 1 29.51 -23.75 -11.47
C MET A 1 28.55 -23.23 -10.42
N THR A 2 28.18 -21.96 -10.55
CA THR A 2 27.29 -21.26 -9.62
C THR A 2 25.94 -21.16 -10.31
N ALA A 3 24.93 -21.81 -9.73
CA ALA A 3 23.55 -21.76 -10.21
C ALA A 3 22.97 -20.37 -9.93
N SER A 4 22.38 -19.76 -10.96
CA SER A 4 21.69 -18.47 -10.89
C SER A 4 20.40 -18.58 -10.08
N ASN A 5 20.34 -17.89 -8.94
CA ASN A 5 19.10 -17.63 -8.21
C ASN A 5 18.25 -16.64 -9.01
N THR A 6 17.31 -17.18 -9.79
CA THR A 6 16.35 -16.44 -10.61
C THR A 6 14.96 -16.83 -10.10
N THR A 7 14.51 -16.27 -8.98
CA THR A 7 13.43 -16.91 -8.20
C THR A 7 12.27 -16.01 -7.75
N ALA A 8 12.25 -14.70 -8.03
CA ALA A 8 11.12 -13.87 -7.60
C ALA A 8 10.04 -13.70 -8.68
N PHE A 9 10.40 -13.33 -9.92
CA PHE A 9 9.41 -13.21 -11.01
C PHE A 9 8.69 -14.53 -11.37
N ARG A 10 9.28 -15.70 -11.07
CA ARG A 10 8.63 -17.00 -11.26
C ARG A 10 7.71 -17.43 -10.10
N ASN A 11 7.77 -16.77 -8.96
CA ASN A 11 6.98 -17.12 -7.77
C ASN A 11 5.76 -16.21 -7.54
N PHE A 12 5.34 -15.43 -8.55
CA PHE A 12 3.98 -14.85 -8.57
C PHE A 12 2.88 -15.92 -8.59
N SER A 13 3.24 -17.18 -8.80
CA SER A 13 2.42 -18.34 -8.48
C SER A 13 3.00 -19.09 -7.27
N LEU A 14 2.22 -19.16 -6.19
CA LEU A 14 2.38 -19.97 -4.96
C LEU A 14 3.15 -19.36 -3.77
N ALA A 15 2.40 -18.75 -2.85
CA ALA A 15 2.41 -19.15 -1.44
C ALA A 15 1.05 -18.83 -0.79
N ALA A 16 0.41 -19.88 -0.27
CA ALA A 16 -0.96 -19.90 0.20
C ALA A 16 -1.09 -19.29 1.60
N SER A 17 -1.77 -18.15 1.69
CA SER A 17 -2.59 -17.73 2.85
C SER A 17 -3.61 -16.64 2.48
N GLY A 18 -3.31 -15.80 1.46
CA GLY A 18 -4.25 -14.80 0.90
C GLY A 18 -4.94 -15.18 -0.42
N ALA A 19 -4.51 -16.28 -1.06
CA ALA A 19 -4.90 -16.64 -2.43
C ALA A 19 -6.41 -16.90 -2.64
N VAL A 20 -7.16 -17.23 -1.58
CA VAL A 20 -8.60 -17.48 -1.69
C VAL A 20 -9.39 -16.16 -1.88
N LEU A 21 -8.91 -15.05 -1.33
CA LEU A 21 -9.55 -13.74 -1.50
C LEU A 21 -9.17 -13.10 -2.83
N ALA A 22 -7.91 -13.24 -3.26
CA ALA A 22 -7.46 -12.73 -4.56
C ALA A 22 -8.29 -13.31 -5.71
N ALA A 23 -8.48 -14.64 -5.78
CA ALA A 23 -9.17 -15.30 -6.89
C ALA A 23 -10.65 -14.86 -7.07
N SER A 24 -11.33 -14.44 -5.99
CA SER A 24 -12.73 -13.99 -6.07
C SER A 24 -12.88 -12.52 -6.49
N ALA A 25 -11.88 -11.67 -6.22
CA ALA A 25 -11.85 -10.27 -6.66
C ALA A 25 -11.60 -10.11 -8.17
N TRP A 26 -10.78 -10.99 -8.76
CA TRP A 26 -10.54 -11.03 -10.22
C TRP A 26 -11.82 -11.29 -11.03
N ALA A 27 -12.76 -12.09 -10.48
CA ALA A 27 -14.05 -12.35 -11.12
C ALA A 27 -15.02 -11.14 -11.10
N ALA A 28 -14.72 -10.10 -10.30
CA ALA A 28 -15.59 -8.94 -10.09
C ALA A 28 -15.12 -7.65 -10.81
N GLY A 29 -14.07 -7.72 -11.64
CA GLY A 29 -13.53 -6.54 -12.34
C GLY A 29 -12.89 -5.52 -11.38
N ALA A 30 -12.25 -6.00 -10.32
CA ALA A 30 -11.35 -5.16 -9.50
C ALA A 30 -10.12 -4.77 -10.34
N ALA A 31 -9.65 -3.53 -10.18
CA ALA A 31 -8.38 -3.11 -10.80
C ALA A 31 -7.24 -4.02 -10.31
N PRO A 32 -6.21 -4.28 -11.13
CA PRO A 32 -5.07 -5.08 -10.68
C PRO A 32 -4.45 -4.43 -9.44
N GLU A 33 -4.25 -5.24 -8.41
CA GLU A 33 -3.53 -4.86 -7.20
C GLU A 33 -2.12 -4.36 -7.59
N GLY A 34 -1.75 -3.18 -7.08
CA GLY A 34 -0.43 -2.63 -7.25
C GLY A 34 0.61 -3.44 -6.47
N LEU A 35 1.87 -3.35 -6.91
CA LEU A 35 3.00 -4.02 -6.24
C LEU A 35 3.77 -3.01 -5.40
N MET A 36 4.09 -3.33 -4.15
CA MET A 36 5.07 -2.57 -3.38
C MET A 36 6.31 -3.42 -3.10
N LEU A 37 7.49 -2.81 -3.20
CA LEU A 37 8.79 -3.42 -2.92
C LEU A 37 9.55 -2.55 -1.92
N ASP A 38 10.33 -3.18 -1.04
CA ASP A 38 11.34 -2.45 -0.26
C ASP A 38 12.51 -2.01 -1.17
N ALA A 39 13.37 -1.14 -0.66
CA ALA A 39 14.50 -0.60 -1.41
C ALA A 39 15.50 -1.66 -1.93
N ARG A 40 15.66 -2.77 -1.19
CA ARG A 40 16.58 -3.85 -1.55
C ARG A 40 15.97 -4.70 -2.67
N LEU A 41 14.75 -5.17 -2.49
CA LEU A 41 14.02 -5.97 -3.49
C LEU A 41 13.78 -5.16 -4.76
N TRP A 42 13.41 -3.88 -4.66
CA TRP A 42 13.27 -3.02 -5.83
C TRP A 42 14.57 -2.96 -6.64
N ARG A 43 15.72 -2.81 -5.98
CA ARG A 43 17.02 -2.84 -6.66
C ARG A 43 17.30 -4.21 -7.29
N GLU A 44 17.13 -5.29 -6.54
CA GLU A 44 17.40 -6.65 -7.01
C GLU A 44 16.54 -6.99 -8.23
N GLU A 45 15.24 -6.73 -8.17
CA GLU A 45 14.28 -7.13 -9.21
C GLU A 45 14.33 -6.21 -10.43
N ILE A 46 14.39 -4.88 -10.23
CA ILE A 46 14.25 -3.91 -11.31
C ILE A 46 15.59 -3.63 -12.00
N VAL A 47 16.73 -3.71 -11.30
CA VAL A 47 18.06 -3.64 -11.96
C VAL A 47 18.36 -4.93 -12.72
N ALA A 48 17.99 -6.10 -12.18
CA ALA A 48 18.24 -7.39 -12.84
C ALA A 48 17.31 -7.64 -14.03
N ALA A 49 16.09 -7.09 -14.02
CA ALA A 49 15.20 -7.09 -15.17
C ALA A 49 15.82 -6.23 -16.29
N ASN A 50 16.63 -6.85 -17.15
CA ASN A 50 17.31 -6.21 -18.28
C ASN A 50 16.35 -5.87 -19.44
N GLU A 51 15.03 -5.89 -19.20
CA GLU A 51 14.00 -5.69 -20.20
C GLU A 51 13.81 -4.20 -20.52
N GLU A 52 13.77 -3.91 -21.82
CA GLU A 52 13.12 -2.73 -22.40
C GLU A 52 11.64 -2.77 -21.96
N GLY A 53 11.12 -1.68 -21.38
CA GLY A 53 9.68 -1.61 -21.05
C GLY A 53 9.30 -1.43 -19.58
N ILE A 54 10.24 -1.14 -18.67
CA ILE A 54 9.88 -0.54 -17.36
C ILE A 54 9.57 0.94 -17.58
N GLU A 55 8.62 1.19 -18.46
CA GLU A 55 8.18 2.52 -18.88
C GLU A 55 6.97 2.88 -18.01
N GLU A 56 7.23 3.75 -17.04
CA GLU A 56 6.22 4.51 -16.28
C GLU A 56 5.53 3.77 -15.11
N GLY A 57 5.07 4.54 -14.12
CA GLY A 57 4.22 4.03 -13.03
C GLY A 57 4.92 3.58 -11.74
N TRP A 58 6.25 3.72 -11.62
CA TRP A 58 6.95 3.52 -10.35
C TRP A 58 7.06 4.80 -9.52
N TYR A 59 6.75 4.67 -8.23
CA TYR A 59 6.83 5.76 -7.26
C TYR A 59 7.66 5.33 -6.05
N GLU A 60 8.59 6.16 -5.64
CA GLU A 60 9.18 6.11 -4.31
C GLU A 60 8.22 6.79 -3.33
N ILE A 61 7.86 6.07 -2.27
CA ILE A 61 7.03 6.54 -1.16
C ILE A 61 7.89 6.49 0.11
N ALA A 62 8.12 7.65 0.71
CA ALA A 62 8.79 7.78 2.00
C ALA A 62 7.84 8.42 3.02
N VAL A 63 7.53 7.67 4.08
CA VAL A 63 6.62 8.10 5.15
C VAL A 63 7.44 8.66 6.33
N THR A 64 7.04 9.81 6.83
CA THR A 64 7.55 10.41 8.07
C THR A 64 6.38 10.76 9.00
N ALA A 65 6.69 11.19 10.23
CA ALA A 65 5.67 11.65 11.18
C ALA A 65 4.70 12.68 10.57
N ASP A 66 5.24 13.65 9.83
CA ASP A 66 4.50 14.83 9.37
C ASP A 66 4.13 14.80 7.89
N ALA A 67 4.70 13.88 7.10
CA ALA A 67 4.51 13.90 5.66
C ALA A 67 4.66 12.52 4.99
N VAL A 68 4.06 12.41 3.82
CA VAL A 68 4.37 11.38 2.82
C VAL A 68 5.02 12.06 1.63
N ARG A 69 6.25 11.67 1.30
CA ARG A 69 6.90 12.11 0.07
C ARG A 69 6.64 11.07 -1.01
N VAL A 70 6.12 11.53 -2.14
CA VAL A 70 5.90 10.75 -3.35
C VAL A 70 6.81 11.31 -4.44
N ARG A 71 7.56 10.45 -5.10
CA ARG A 71 8.42 10.83 -6.23
C ARG A 71 8.33 9.77 -7.31
N ALA A 72 8.04 10.16 -8.55
CA ALA A 72 8.15 9.23 -9.67
C ALA A 72 9.62 8.83 -9.82
N VAL A 73 9.87 7.53 -9.97
CA VAL A 73 11.23 7.02 -10.16
C VAL A 73 11.36 6.33 -11.50
N ALA A 74 12.42 6.66 -12.20
CA ALA A 74 12.86 5.86 -13.34
C ALA A 74 13.51 4.56 -12.85
N LYS A 75 13.75 3.65 -13.79
CA LYS A 75 14.58 2.46 -13.55
C LYS A 75 15.91 2.88 -12.86
N PRO A 76 16.25 2.28 -11.71
CA PRO A 76 17.45 2.66 -10.98
C PRO A 76 18.70 2.33 -11.80
N ARG A 77 19.66 3.26 -11.84
CA ARG A 77 21.00 2.92 -12.34
C ARG A 77 21.71 2.07 -11.30
N ALA A 78 22.56 1.14 -11.74
CA ALA A 78 23.24 0.18 -10.85
C ALA A 78 23.95 0.80 -9.64
N ASN A 79 24.45 2.05 -9.76
CA ASN A 79 25.19 2.76 -8.73
C ASN A 79 24.41 3.93 -8.11
N GLU A 80 23.11 4.06 -8.38
CA GLU A 80 22.31 5.12 -7.79
C GLU A 80 22.01 4.80 -6.32
N PRO A 81 22.25 5.76 -5.39
CA PRO A 81 21.87 5.56 -4.00
C PRO A 81 20.34 5.51 -3.90
N VAL A 82 19.84 4.47 -3.23
CA VAL A 82 18.41 4.28 -2.96
C VAL A 82 18.19 4.42 -1.46
N ARG A 83 17.18 5.19 -1.08
CA ARG A 83 16.75 5.35 0.31
C ARG A 83 16.31 4.00 0.87
N GLN A 84 16.99 3.54 1.91
CA GLN A 84 16.72 2.22 2.51
C GLN A 84 15.38 2.16 3.24
N ASP A 85 14.87 3.31 3.66
CA ASP A 85 13.60 3.48 4.36
C ASP A 85 12.41 3.72 3.41
N ALA A 86 12.64 3.76 2.10
CA ALA A 86 11.60 4.02 1.13
C ALA A 86 10.96 2.73 0.62
N MET A 87 9.67 2.84 0.28
CA MET A 87 8.90 1.82 -0.41
C MET A 87 8.76 2.22 -1.87
N PHE A 88 8.79 1.24 -2.76
CA PHE A 88 8.67 1.42 -4.19
C PHE A 88 7.35 0.82 -4.65
N LEU A 89 6.43 1.66 -5.09
CA LEU A 89 5.12 1.26 -5.58
C LEU A 89 5.14 1.22 -7.11
N HIS A 90 4.62 0.14 -7.69
CA HIS A 90 4.19 0.10 -9.08
C HIS A 90 2.68 -0.05 -9.15
N ARG A 91 2.02 0.91 -9.78
CA ARG A 91 0.58 0.89 -9.94
C ARG A 91 0.17 1.19 -11.39
N PRO A 92 -0.17 0.16 -12.18
CA PRO A 92 -0.66 0.37 -13.55
C PRO A 92 -1.95 1.19 -13.56
N GLY A 93 -1.99 2.26 -14.35
CA GLY A 93 -3.21 3.02 -14.63
C GLY A 93 -3.62 4.03 -13.56
N ALA A 94 -2.85 4.21 -12.49
CA ALA A 94 -3.08 5.26 -11.51
C ALA A 94 -1.83 6.10 -11.28
N ALA A 95 -2.02 7.42 -11.36
CA ALA A 95 -0.97 8.38 -11.11
C ALA A 95 -1.06 8.84 -9.66
N LEU A 96 0.01 8.61 -8.88
CA LEU A 96 0.18 9.32 -7.62
C LEU A 96 0.67 10.74 -7.93
N VAL A 97 0.27 11.69 -7.09
CA VAL A 97 0.70 13.08 -7.22
C VAL A 97 2.06 13.24 -6.56
N GLU A 98 3.05 13.62 -7.36
CA GLU A 98 4.41 13.88 -6.89
C GLU A 98 4.47 15.06 -5.90
N GLY A 99 5.42 14.98 -4.96
CA GLY A 99 5.72 16.02 -4.00
C GLY A 99 5.58 15.57 -2.55
N VAL A 100 5.41 16.55 -1.66
CA VAL A 100 5.23 16.33 -0.23
C VAL A 100 3.75 16.49 0.09
N ARG A 101 3.13 15.43 0.64
CA ARG A 101 1.76 15.42 1.11
C ARG A 101 1.77 15.45 2.64
N ILE A 102 1.01 16.34 3.25
CA ILE A 102 0.95 16.44 4.71
C ILE A 102 0.32 15.16 5.24
N ASN A 103 0.98 14.55 6.22
CA ASN A 103 0.42 13.42 6.95
C ASN A 103 -0.62 13.98 7.93
N HIS A 104 -1.90 13.76 7.64
CA HIS A 104 -3.03 14.06 8.51
C HIS A 104 -3.19 13.01 9.63
N GLY A 105 -2.12 12.27 9.89
CA GLY A 105 -2.01 11.25 10.91
C GLY A 105 -2.15 11.79 12.33
N PHE A 106 -1.82 10.91 13.26
CA PHE A 106 -1.85 11.21 14.68
C PHE A 106 -0.48 11.80 15.06
N PRO A 107 -0.37 12.60 16.14
CA PRO A 107 0.86 13.30 16.51
C PRO A 107 2.06 12.41 16.87
N THR A 108 1.95 11.09 16.69
CA THR A 108 2.99 10.10 16.90
C THR A 108 3.35 9.42 15.58
N GLU A 109 4.63 9.13 15.39
CA GLU A 109 5.16 8.41 14.20
C GLU A 109 4.43 7.11 13.89
N GLU A 110 3.83 6.48 14.90
CA GLU A 110 2.98 5.30 14.75
C GLU A 110 1.64 5.53 15.44
N PHE A 111 0.53 5.38 14.72
CA PHE A 111 -0.79 5.32 15.33
C PHE A 111 -1.32 3.90 15.41
N ARG A 112 -1.72 3.46 16.61
CA ARG A 112 -2.31 2.12 16.83
C ARG A 112 -3.81 2.27 17.09
N PRO A 113 -4.68 2.01 16.11
CA PRO A 113 -6.11 2.10 16.31
C PRO A 113 -6.60 1.04 17.29
N VAL A 114 -7.54 1.43 18.16
CA VAL A 114 -8.29 0.52 19.01
C VAL A 114 -9.35 -0.17 18.16
N VAL A 115 -9.34 -1.50 18.14
CA VAL A 115 -10.33 -2.32 17.44
C VAL A 115 -11.75 -1.92 17.86
N GLY A 116 -12.60 -1.66 16.88
CA GLY A 116 -14.00 -1.23 17.06
C GLY A 116 -14.18 0.27 17.36
N HIS A 117 -13.11 1.02 17.63
CA HIS A 117 -13.20 2.47 17.83
C HIS A 117 -13.27 3.21 16.49
N ARG A 118 -14.19 4.16 16.39
CA ARG A 118 -14.33 5.05 15.22
C ARG A 118 -13.59 6.36 15.48
N TYR A 119 -12.63 6.67 14.60
CA TYR A 119 -11.88 7.92 14.61
C TYR A 119 -12.46 8.85 13.55
N GLN A 120 -12.79 10.10 13.92
CA GLN A 120 -13.28 11.14 13.00
C GLN A 120 -12.21 12.22 12.82
N ARG A 121 -11.97 12.64 11.58
CA ARG A 121 -10.90 13.55 11.19
C ARG A 121 -11.30 14.37 9.97
N THR A 122 -10.43 15.31 9.60
CA THR A 122 -10.61 16.15 8.41
C THR A 122 -9.30 16.20 7.62
N LEU A 123 -9.38 15.88 6.33
CA LEU A 123 -8.30 16.05 5.36
C LEU A 123 -8.66 17.20 4.44
N GLY A 124 -7.95 18.32 4.54
CA GLY A 124 -8.30 19.54 3.81
C GLY A 124 -9.72 20.01 4.14
N ARG A 125 -10.69 19.72 3.26
CA ARG A 125 -12.13 20.03 3.44
C ARG A 125 -13.00 18.78 3.56
N THR A 126 -12.41 17.60 3.47
CA THR A 126 -13.11 16.33 3.47
C THR A 126 -13.13 15.79 4.88
N GLU A 127 -14.33 15.73 5.48
CA GLU A 127 -14.53 14.99 6.72
C GLU A 127 -14.50 13.50 6.41
N TYR A 128 -13.80 12.76 7.24
CA TYR A 128 -13.76 11.31 7.13
C TYR A 128 -13.77 10.66 8.51
N SER A 129 -14.16 9.39 8.53
CA SER A 129 -13.94 8.54 9.68
C SER A 129 -13.26 7.25 9.27
N PHE A 130 -12.56 6.62 10.19
CA PHE A 130 -12.15 5.24 9.98
C PHE A 130 -12.31 4.42 11.26
N LYS A 131 -12.51 3.12 11.08
CA LYS A 131 -12.50 2.14 12.15
C LYS A 131 -11.74 0.90 11.68
N VAL A 132 -11.04 0.26 12.61
CA VAL A 132 -10.44 -1.05 12.37
C VAL A 132 -11.25 -2.08 13.12
N TRP A 133 -11.58 -3.19 12.47
CA TRP A 133 -12.23 -4.30 13.14
C TRP A 133 -11.63 -5.64 12.71
N SER A 134 -11.71 -6.63 13.58
CA SER A 134 -11.37 -8.02 13.26
C SER A 134 -12.64 -8.82 13.03
N ASN A 135 -12.62 -9.71 12.05
CA ASN A 135 -13.63 -10.74 11.85
C ASN A 135 -12.98 -12.09 11.58
N ALA A 136 -13.81 -13.11 11.29
CA ALA A 136 -13.34 -14.46 10.99
C ALA A 136 -12.44 -14.54 9.73
N VAL A 137 -12.46 -13.50 8.88
CA VAL A 137 -11.73 -13.40 7.62
C VAL A 137 -10.48 -12.53 7.74
N GLY A 138 -10.30 -11.77 8.84
CA GLY A 138 -9.11 -10.98 9.12
C GLY A 138 -9.40 -9.56 9.62
N THR A 139 -8.45 -8.65 9.41
CA THR A 139 -8.58 -7.21 9.69
C THR A 139 -9.29 -6.52 8.55
N ALA A 140 -10.29 -5.72 8.89
CA ALA A 140 -10.93 -4.81 7.97
C ALA A 140 -10.76 -3.36 8.42
N TYR A 141 -10.32 -2.53 7.48
CA TYR A 141 -10.31 -1.07 7.59
C TYR A 141 -11.58 -0.54 6.93
N VAL A 142 -12.46 0.09 7.71
CA VAL A 142 -13.63 0.77 7.14
C VAL A 142 -13.36 2.26 7.16
N ILE A 143 -13.29 2.86 5.99
CA ILE A 143 -13.07 4.28 5.76
C ILE A 143 -14.41 4.87 5.29
N SER A 144 -14.89 5.88 5.99
CA SER A 144 -16.11 6.59 5.65
C SER A 144 -15.80 8.01 5.18
N TYR A 145 -16.26 8.39 3.99
CA TYR A 145 -16.24 9.75 3.48
C TYR A 145 -17.42 9.90 2.50
N ASP A 146 -17.84 11.14 2.20
CA ASP A 146 -18.95 11.43 1.29
C ASP A 146 -20.24 10.63 1.59
N GLY A 147 -20.46 10.31 2.87
CA GLY A 147 -21.63 9.55 3.35
C GLY A 147 -21.63 8.05 3.04
N SER A 148 -20.53 7.50 2.52
CA SER A 148 -20.40 6.07 2.18
C SER A 148 -19.31 5.39 3.02
N ASP A 149 -19.49 4.10 3.30
CA ASP A 149 -18.50 3.25 3.97
C ASP A 149 -17.77 2.38 2.92
N HIS A 150 -16.44 2.39 2.98
CA HIS A 150 -15.56 1.62 2.13
C HIS A 150 -14.72 0.68 2.99
N GLU A 151 -14.86 -0.63 2.78
CA GLU A 151 -14.19 -1.64 3.59
C GLU A 151 -13.02 -2.25 2.83
N TYR A 152 -11.83 -2.31 3.44
CA TYR A 152 -10.63 -2.97 2.92
C TYR A 152 -10.27 -4.16 3.78
N LEU A 153 -10.19 -5.36 3.20
CA LEU A 153 -9.84 -6.58 3.90
C LEU A 153 -8.36 -6.92 3.71
N LEU A 154 -7.63 -7.02 4.82
CA LEU A 154 -6.17 -7.18 4.83
C LEU A 154 -5.71 -8.57 5.30
N GLY A 155 -6.63 -9.46 5.70
CA GLY A 155 -6.34 -10.88 6.00
C GLY A 155 -5.52 -11.18 7.26
N LEU A 156 -4.97 -10.17 7.94
CA LEU A 156 -4.10 -10.32 9.12
C LEU A 156 -4.82 -9.94 10.43
N PRO A 157 -4.27 -10.21 11.64
CA PRO A 157 -4.92 -9.86 12.91
C PRO A 157 -4.88 -8.35 13.24
N ALA A 158 -6.01 -7.76 13.63
CA ALA A 158 -6.08 -6.29 13.81
C ALA A 158 -5.30 -5.78 15.02
N ALA A 159 -5.02 -6.65 16.01
CA ALA A 159 -4.25 -6.26 17.18
C ALA A 159 -2.82 -5.78 16.84
N ALA A 160 -2.30 -6.16 15.66
CA ALA A 160 -0.97 -5.78 15.20
C ALA A 160 -0.97 -4.57 14.26
N THR A 161 -2.11 -3.91 14.03
CA THR A 161 -2.16 -2.86 13.02
C THR A 161 -1.61 -1.51 13.50
N LYS A 162 -1.01 -0.78 12.57
CA LYS A 162 -0.59 0.61 12.71
C LYS A 162 -1.00 1.39 11.46
N VAL A 163 -1.44 2.63 11.65
CA VAL A 163 -1.55 3.61 10.57
C VAL A 163 -0.24 4.38 10.52
N LEU A 164 0.51 4.23 9.43
CA LEU A 164 1.77 4.93 9.20
C LEU A 164 1.53 6.33 8.65
N ALA A 165 0.57 6.47 7.73
CA ALA A 165 0.18 7.76 7.19
C ALA A 165 -1.28 7.82 6.76
N VAL A 166 -1.83 9.03 6.81
CA VAL A 166 -3.06 9.42 6.14
C VAL A 166 -2.81 10.68 5.32
N ALA A 167 -2.99 10.62 4.01
CA ALA A 167 -2.76 11.74 3.10
C ALA A 167 -3.57 11.59 1.82
N ASP A 168 -3.71 12.65 1.03
CA ASP A 168 -4.28 12.59 -0.31
C ASP A 168 -3.12 12.35 -1.29
N LEU A 169 -2.89 11.10 -1.69
CA LEU A 169 -1.71 10.67 -2.46
C LEU A 169 -1.95 10.72 -3.97
N ASP A 170 -3.20 10.68 -4.43
CA ASP A 170 -3.55 10.69 -5.86
C ASP A 170 -4.27 11.98 -6.32
N GLY A 171 -4.50 12.93 -5.41
CA GLY A 171 -5.05 14.25 -5.72
C GLY A 171 -6.57 14.31 -5.78
N ASP A 172 -7.28 13.25 -5.38
CA ASP A 172 -8.73 13.22 -5.41
C ASP A 172 -9.40 13.90 -4.20
N ARG A 173 -8.60 14.40 -3.24
CA ARG A 173 -9.01 15.04 -1.98
C ARG A 173 -9.69 14.10 -0.98
N LYS A 174 -9.50 12.79 -1.11
CA LYS A 174 -9.96 11.78 -0.16
C LYS A 174 -8.79 11.26 0.68
N PRO A 175 -9.06 10.62 1.84
CA PRO A 175 -7.99 10.09 2.67
C PRO A 175 -7.48 8.76 2.15
N ASP A 176 -6.23 8.75 1.70
CA ASP A 176 -5.49 7.52 1.43
C ASP A 176 -4.69 7.11 2.66
N PHE A 177 -4.49 5.81 2.82
CA PHE A 177 -3.82 5.24 3.99
C PHE A 177 -2.62 4.41 3.59
N VAL A 178 -1.54 4.57 4.35
CA VAL A 178 -0.44 3.60 4.41
C VAL A 178 -0.53 2.92 5.78
N VAL A 179 -0.75 1.61 5.79
CA VAL A 179 -0.95 0.85 7.03
C VAL A 179 0.02 -0.32 7.12
N ASP A 180 0.52 -0.58 8.31
CA ASP A 180 1.26 -1.79 8.67
C ASP A 180 0.28 -2.72 9.39
N VAL A 181 0.18 -3.97 8.96
CA VAL A 181 -0.51 -5.01 9.71
C VAL A 181 0.44 -6.18 9.88
N GLY A 182 0.97 -6.35 11.09
CA GLY A 182 1.82 -7.50 11.40
C GLY A 182 3.13 -7.55 10.59
N GLY A 183 3.65 -6.40 10.13
CA GLY A 183 4.87 -6.29 9.34
C GLY A 183 4.63 -6.20 7.83
N GLU A 184 3.39 -6.41 7.37
CA GLU A 184 3.02 -6.19 5.97
C GLU A 184 2.48 -4.78 5.78
N ILE A 185 2.97 -4.08 4.76
CA ILE A 185 2.55 -2.70 4.49
C ILE A 185 1.56 -2.70 3.34
N PHE A 186 0.43 -2.01 3.53
CA PHE A 186 -0.62 -1.86 2.54
C PHE A 186 -0.83 -0.39 2.21
N LEU A 187 -1.06 -0.13 0.93
CA LEU A 187 -1.58 1.13 0.44
C LEU A 187 -3.07 0.98 0.16
N LEU A 188 -3.88 1.86 0.75
CA LEU A 188 -5.32 1.93 0.53
C LEU A 188 -5.63 3.28 -0.12
N LEU A 189 -5.90 3.28 -1.43
CA LEU A 189 -6.30 4.50 -2.14
C LEU A 189 -7.82 4.58 -2.15
N SER A 190 -8.34 5.71 -1.65
CA SER A 190 -9.78 5.96 -1.58
C SER A 190 -10.38 6.13 -2.97
N SER A 191 -9.61 6.56 -3.97
CA SER A 191 -10.07 6.65 -5.36
C SER A 191 -10.48 5.31 -5.98
N ASP A 192 -9.91 4.21 -5.48
CA ASP A 192 -10.21 2.84 -5.96
C ASP A 192 -11.39 2.20 -5.24
N ALA A 193 -11.82 2.81 -4.14
CA ALA A 193 -12.78 2.23 -3.25
C ALA A 193 -14.15 2.13 -3.94
N LYS A 194 -14.66 0.91 -4.02
CA LYS A 194 -16.05 0.63 -4.38
C LYS A 194 -16.87 0.48 -3.10
N ALA A 195 -18.19 0.61 -3.23
CA ALA A 195 -19.09 0.29 -2.14
C ALA A 195 -18.94 -1.20 -1.77
N GLY A 196 -18.83 -1.49 -0.47
CA GLY A 196 -18.62 -2.84 0.03
C GLY A 196 -17.14 -3.18 0.24
N LEU A 197 -16.78 -4.43 -0.06
CA LEU A 197 -15.47 -5.02 0.22
C LEU A 197 -14.46 -4.71 -0.90
N ASN A 198 -13.29 -4.22 -0.52
CA ASN A 198 -12.18 -3.84 -1.38
C ASN A 198 -10.92 -4.62 -0.98
N LEU A 199 -10.07 -4.86 -1.96
CA LEU A 199 -8.67 -5.25 -1.74
C LEU A 199 -7.81 -4.00 -1.51
N PRO A 200 -6.64 -4.13 -0.87
CA PRO A 200 -5.67 -3.06 -0.85
C PRO A 200 -5.30 -2.61 -2.28
N SER A 201 -4.99 -1.33 -2.45
CA SER A 201 -4.53 -0.79 -3.73
C SER A 201 -3.12 -1.27 -4.08
N ALA A 202 -2.30 -1.58 -3.06
CA ALA A 202 -1.04 -2.30 -3.20
C ALA A 202 -0.58 -2.90 -1.87
N GLN A 203 0.32 -3.87 -1.94
CA GLN A 203 0.86 -4.58 -0.77
C GLN A 203 2.38 -4.78 -0.89
N LEU A 204 3.08 -4.58 0.22
CA LEU A 204 4.47 -4.97 0.46
C LEU A 204 4.45 -6.12 1.47
N TRP A 205 4.91 -7.29 1.04
CA TRP A 205 5.11 -8.41 1.95
C TRP A 205 6.34 -8.16 2.83
N ALA A 206 6.22 -8.49 4.10
CA ALA A 206 7.39 -8.59 4.97
C ALA A 206 8.39 -9.55 4.32
N ALA A 207 9.66 -9.15 4.24
CA ALA A 207 10.70 -10.10 3.92
C ALA A 207 10.65 -11.19 4.99
N ALA A 208 10.43 -12.45 4.60
CA ALA A 208 10.56 -13.56 5.52
C ALA A 208 12.01 -13.56 6.04
N GLU A 209 12.19 -13.21 7.32
CA GLU A 209 13.48 -13.30 8.01
C GLU A 209 13.96 -14.75 8.12
#